data_AF-A0A1I1VCW3-F1
#
_entry.id   AF-A0A1I1VCW3-F1
#
_cell.length_a   1.000
_cell.length_b   1.000
_cell.length_c   1.000
_cell.angle_alpha   90.00
_cell.angle_beta   90.00
_cell.angle_gamma   90.00
#
_symmetry.space_group_name_H-M   'P 1'
#
loop_
_entity.id
_entity.type
_entity.pdbx_description
1 polymer ?
#
loop_
_entity_poly.entity_id
_entity_poly.type
_entity_poly.pdbx_seq_one_letter_code
_entity_poly.pdbx_strand_id
1 'polypeptide(L)' 'MVEFVRSGRTPEELAREFEPTAQSIASWVRQAERDAGSRSDGATTAEREELIRLRRENQRLRQERDILS' A
#
# COMPACT_ATOMS: atom_id res chain seq x y z
N MET A 1 -14.32 4.56 1.48
CA MET A 1 -14.21 3.23 2.12
C MET A 1 -13.52 3.31 3.47
N VAL A 2 -12.24 3.69 3.55
CA VAL A 2 -11.52 3.80 4.85
C VAL A 2 -12.22 4.77 5.82
N GLU A 3 -12.63 5.95 5.33
CA GLU A 3 -13.34 6.93 6.17
C GLU A 3 -14.69 6.43 6.71
N PHE A 4 -15.41 5.60 5.94
CA PHE A 4 -16.66 4.99 6.42
C PHE A 4 -16.39 4.00 7.56
N VAL A 5 -15.28 3.26 7.49
CA VAL A 5 -14.87 2.37 8.58
C VAL A 5 -14.46 3.17 9.81
N ARG A 6 -13.74 4.28 9.62
CA ARG A 6 -13.36 5.20 10.72
C ARG A 6 -14.58 5.87 11.36
N SER A 7 -15.65 6.10 10.61
CA SER A 7 -16.92 6.61 11.15
C SER A 7 -17.78 5.54 11.84
N GLY A 8 -17.26 4.32 12.02
CA GLY A 8 -17.90 3.25 12.79
C GLY A 8 -18.65 2.19 11.97
N ARG A 9 -18.61 2.23 10.64
CA ARG A 9 -19.20 1.17 9.82
C ARG A 9 -18.28 -0.04 9.71
N THR A 10 -18.87 -1.22 9.62
CA THR A 10 -18.11 -2.45 9.41
C THR A 10 -17.80 -2.69 7.93
N PRO A 11 -16.66 -3.32 7.59
CA PRO A 11 -16.39 -3.78 6.23
C PRO A 11 -17.50 -4.66 5.64
N GLU A 12 -18.20 -5.44 6.46
CA GLU A 12 -19.30 -6.32 6.07
C GLU A 12 -20.55 -5.54 5.65
N GLU A 13 -20.90 -4.47 6.37
CA GLU A 13 -21.98 -3.58 5.96
C GLU A 13 -21.65 -2.87 4.66
N LEU A 14 -20.40 -2.42 4.50
CA LEU A 14 -19.95 -1.73 3.29
C LEU A 14 -19.93 -2.67 2.08
N ALA A 15 -19.54 -3.94 2.25
CA ALA A 15 -19.52 -4.92 1.16
C ALA A 15 -20.92 -5.32 0.66
N ARG A 16 -21.98 -5.06 1.43
CA ARG A 16 -23.38 -5.27 0.97
C ARG A 16 -23.89 -4.10 0.13
N GLU A 17 -23.32 -2.92 0.31
CA GLU A 17 -23.75 -1.68 -0.33
C GLU A 17 -22.88 -1.30 -1.54
N PHE A 18 -21.62 -1.73 -1.52
CA PHE A 18 -20.62 -1.43 -2.54
C PHE A 18 -20.06 -2.72 -3.15
N GLU A 19 -19.50 -2.62 -4.36
CA GLU A 19 -18.90 -3.75 -5.08
C GLU A 19 -17.69 -4.43 -4.38
N PRO A 20 -16.81 -3.73 -3.66
CA PRO A 20 -15.66 -4.38 -3.03
C PRO A 20 -16.04 -5.36 -1.92
N THR A 21 -15.33 -6.47 -1.84
CA THR A 21 -15.49 -7.43 -0.74
C THR A 21 -15.05 -6.84 0.60
N ALA A 22 -15.61 -7.34 1.69
CA ALA A 22 -15.24 -6.95 3.06
C ALA A 22 -13.72 -7.13 3.31
N GLN A 23 -13.12 -8.18 2.75
CA GLN A 23 -11.68 -8.42 2.82
C GLN A 23 -10.86 -7.30 2.15
N SER A 24 -11.25 -6.87 0.95
CA SER A 24 -10.58 -5.77 0.24
C SER A 24 -10.66 -4.47 1.05
N ILE A 25 -11.83 -4.18 1.60
CA ILE A 25 -12.06 -3.00 2.44
C ILE A 25 -11.18 -3.06 3.70
N ALA A 26 -11.14 -4.19 4.39
CA ALA A 26 -10.30 -4.39 5.56
C ALA A 26 -8.81 -4.29 5.22
N SER A 27 -8.38 -4.75 4.04
CA SER A 27 -7.00 -4.59 3.57
C SER A 27 -6.64 -3.12 3.37
N TRP A 28 -7.51 -2.32 2.76
CA TRP A 28 -7.29 -0.88 2.59
C TRP A 28 -7.23 -0.14 3.92
N VAL A 29 -8.06 -0.51 4.89
CA VAL A 29 -7.99 0.06 6.24
C VAL A 29 -6.63 -0.25 6.87
N ARG A 30 -6.18 -1.50 6.84
CA ARG A 30 -4.84 -1.87 7.36
C ARG A 30 -3.70 -1.14 6.66
N GLN A 31 -3.81 -0.88 5.36
CA GLN A 31 -2.80 -0.09 4.63
C GLN A 31 -2.85 1.38 5.08
N ALA A 32 -4.02 1.98 5.21
CA ALA A 32 -4.17 3.35 5.68
C ALA A 32 -3.71 3.53 7.14
N GLU A 33 -3.90 2.53 7.98
CA GLU A 33 -3.35 2.49 9.35
C GLU A 33 -1.81 2.47 9.36
N ARG A 34 -1.20 1.70 8.46
CA ARG A 34 0.27 1.70 8.26
C ARG A 34 0.75 3.05 7.75
N ASP A 35 0.10 3.59 6.73
CA ASP A 35 0.46 4.88 6.14
C ASP A 35 0.32 6.04 7.15
N ALA A 36 -0.60 5.92 8.11
CA ALA A 36 -0.77 6.87 9.23
C ALA A 36 0.18 6.61 10.42
N GLY A 37 1.03 5.58 10.37
CA GLY A 37 1.96 5.23 11.46
C GLY A 37 1.31 4.57 12.67
N SER A 38 0.01 4.24 12.61
CA SER A 38 -0.70 3.54 13.69
C SER A 38 -0.40 2.04 13.73
N ARG A 39 0.20 1.50 12.66
CA ARG A 39 0.64 0.11 12.53
C ARG A 39 2.01 0.02 11.89
N SER A 40 2.78 -0.99 12.31
CA SER A 40 4.14 -1.26 11.84
C SER A 40 4.34 -2.69 11.31
N ASP A 41 3.25 -3.44 11.10
CA ASP A 41 3.27 -4.83 10.63
C ASP A 41 3.47 -4.98 9.11
N GLY A 42 3.88 -3.91 8.44
CA GLY A 42 4.24 -3.92 7.03
C GLY A 42 4.61 -2.54 6.51
N ALA A 43 5.16 -2.50 5.30
CA ALA A 43 5.55 -1.25 4.66
C ALA A 43 4.35 -0.35 4.34
N THR A 44 4.57 0.94 4.52
CA THR A 44 3.72 2.02 4.01
C THR A 44 3.73 2.03 2.48
N THR A 45 2.77 2.75 1.91
CA THR A 45 2.69 2.98 0.46
C THR A 45 3.94 3.74 -0.03
N ALA A 46 4.38 4.76 0.71
CA ALA A 46 5.56 5.56 0.38
C ALA A 46 6.86 4.72 0.37
N GLU A 47 7.06 3.85 1.37
CA GLU A 47 8.23 2.96 1.42
C GLU A 47 8.25 1.97 0.24
N ARG A 48 7.07 1.47 -0.17
CA ARG A 48 6.95 0.56 -1.33
C ARG A 48 7.29 1.28 -2.63
N GLU A 49 6.79 2.50 -2.83
CA GLU A 49 7.10 3.33 -3.99
C GLU A 49 8.59 3.64 -4.08
N GLU A 50 9.20 4.01 -2.95
CA GLU A 50 10.63 4.26 -2.85
C GLU A 50 11.44 3.02 -3.25
N LEU A 51 11.08 1.86 -2.70
CA LEU A 51 11.74 0.61 -3.01
C LEU A 51 11.66 0.27 -4.51
N ILE A 52 10.52 0.53 -5.15
CA ILE A 52 10.35 0.32 -6.60
C ILE A 52 11.26 1.28 -7.39
N ARG A 53 11.32 2.56 -6.99
CA ARG A 53 12.19 3.56 -7.62
C ARG A 53 13.66 3.16 -7.52
N LEU A 54 14.12 2.83 -6.32
CA LEU A 54 15.50 2.42 -6.07
C LEU A 54 15.87 1.15 -6.83
N ARG A 55 14.95 0.18 -6.94
CA ARG A 55 15.20 -1.03 -7.76
C ARG A 55 15.39 -0.71 -9.24
N ARG A 56 14.58 0.20 -9.79
CA ARG A 56 14.72 0.64 -11.19
C ARG A 56 16.02 1.40 -11.40
N GLU A 57 16.37 2.29 -10.48
CA GLU A 57 17.62 3.04 -10.55
C GLU A 57 18.84 2.12 -10.44
N ASN A 58 18.84 1.17 -9.51
CA ASN A 58 19.93 0.22 -9.37
C ASN A 58 20.11 -0.63 -10.64
N GLN A 59 19.01 -1.05 -11.27
CA GLN A 59 19.04 -1.77 -12.53
C GLN A 59 19.62 -0.92 -13.68
N ARG A 60 19.33 0.38 -13.71
CA ARG A 60 19.93 1.32 -14.68
C ARG A 60 21.43 1.51 -14.44
N LEU A 61 21.82 1.77 -13.19
CA LEU A 61 23.23 1.98 -12.82
C LEU A 61 24.10 0.75 -13.11
N ARG A 62 23.57 -0.47 -12.91
CA ARG A 62 24.26 -1.70 -13.28
C ARG A 62 24.52 -1.78 -14.79
N GLN A 63 23.53 -1.45 -15.62
CA GLN A 63 23.70 -1.42 -17.08
C GLN A 63 24.72 -0.36 -17.51
N GLU A 64 24.64 0.85 -16.95
CA GLU A 64 25.60 1.93 -17.25
C GLU A 64 27.04 1.51 -16.90
N ARG A 65 27.24 0.89 -15.73
CA ARG A 65 28.54 0.33 -15.33
C ARG A 65 29.03 -0.74 -16.31
N ASP A 66 28.17 -1.65 -16.73
CA ASP A 66 28.55 -2.75 -17.62
C ASP A 66 28.96 -2.28 -19.01
N ILE A 67 28.43 -1.15 -19.49
CA ILE A 67 28.84 -0.51 -20.76
C ILE A 67 30.23 0.15 -20.64
N LEU A 68 30.59 0.64 -19.46
CA LEU A 68 31.85 1.33 -19.19
C LEU A 68 32.99 0.38 -18.78
N SER A 69 32.68 -0.91 -18.62
CA SER A 69 33.64 -2.00 -18.38
C SER A 69 34.23 -2.53 -19.68
#